data_AF-A0A7Y4WXJ5-F1
#
_entry.id   AF-A0A7Y4WXJ5-F1
#
_cell.length_a   1.000
_cell.length_b   1.000
_cell.length_c   1.000
_cell.angle_alpha   90.00
_cell.angle_beta   90.00
_cell.angle_gamma   90.00
#
_symmetry.space_group_name_H-M   'P 1'
#
loop_
_entity.id
_entity.type
_entity.pdbx_description
1 polymer ?
#
loop_
_entity_poly.entity_id
_entity_poly.type
_entity_poly.pdbx_seq_one_letter_code
_entity_poly.pdbx_strand_id
1 'polypeptide(L)'
;MATIGGNLINASPIGDMTIWFLALDAEIVFGHGRHMPLKNLYLDYKKLAKTDSEFIKAVRFPKPASDFRFNFEKVCKRTYLDIATVNTAISLTVEGIPGKDWTPPALTSGDQFSTHEAWLADAFNEKGGPPGQQIEFTIKACHAAAGGVAPVPLYLRETSEFLVGKEINEDVIAAANEIMQAEISPISDVRGTAEYKRLLLRQLFRAHFLELFATKFSERN
;
A
#
# COMPACT_ATOMS: atom_id res chain seq x y z
N MET A 1 11.53 11.83 -24.05
CA MET A 1 11.12 12.14 -22.66
C MET A 1 9.90 11.30 -22.31
N ALA A 2 9.73 10.92 -21.05
CA ALA A 2 8.61 10.10 -20.58
C ALA A 2 7.53 10.97 -19.90
N THR A 3 6.25 10.56 -20.00
CA THR A 3 5.13 11.20 -19.31
C THR A 3 4.38 10.19 -18.45
N ILE A 4 3.71 10.64 -17.39
CA ILE A 4 2.86 9.78 -16.54
C ILE A 4 1.73 9.16 -17.37
N GLY A 5 1.04 9.97 -18.18
CA GLY A 5 -0.02 9.47 -19.06
C GLY A 5 0.47 8.41 -20.04
N GLY A 6 1.66 8.60 -20.64
CA GLY A 6 2.27 7.60 -21.50
C GLY A 6 2.62 6.31 -20.75
N ASN A 7 3.11 6.39 -19.51
CA ASN A 7 3.38 5.21 -18.68
C ASN A 7 2.10 4.41 -18.40
N LEU A 8 1.03 5.09 -17.99
CA LEU A 8 -0.26 4.45 -17.67
C LEU A 8 -0.88 3.79 -18.91
N ILE A 9 -0.88 4.46 -20.06
CA ILE A 9 -1.46 3.94 -21.32
C ILE A 9 -0.60 2.82 -21.92
N ASN A 10 0.73 2.85 -21.72
CA ASN A 10 1.59 1.74 -22.14
C ASN A 10 1.23 0.42 -21.42
N ALA A 11 0.56 0.49 -20.26
CA ALA A 11 -0.02 -0.66 -19.56
C ALA A 11 0.99 -1.78 -19.30
N SER A 12 2.24 -1.40 -19.03
CA SER A 12 3.31 -2.38 -18.82
C SER A 12 3.05 -3.13 -17.52
N PRO A 13 3.09 -4.47 -17.49
CA PRO A 13 2.82 -5.27 -16.28
C PRO A 13 3.70 -4.93 -15.07
N ILE A 14 4.78 -4.22 -15.32
CA ILE A 14 5.92 -3.91 -14.45
C ILE A 14 6.14 -2.39 -14.35
N GLY A 15 5.14 -1.59 -14.71
CA GLY A 15 5.24 -0.14 -14.68
C GLY A 15 5.23 0.40 -13.24
N ASP A 16 6.39 0.85 -12.74
CA ASP A 16 6.54 1.35 -11.37
C ASP A 16 5.51 2.44 -11.01
N MET A 17 5.39 3.48 -11.86
CA MET A 17 4.42 4.57 -11.62
C MET A 17 2.97 4.10 -11.64
N THR A 18 2.64 3.09 -12.45
CA THR A 18 1.28 2.55 -12.47
C THR A 18 0.94 1.91 -11.13
N ILE A 19 1.87 1.16 -10.55
CA ILE A 19 1.70 0.53 -9.24
C ILE A 19 1.55 1.58 -8.14
N TRP A 20 2.30 2.69 -8.19
CA TRP A 20 2.13 3.80 -7.25
C TRP A 20 0.71 4.36 -7.28
N PHE A 21 0.23 4.73 -8.48
CA PHE A 21 -1.09 5.35 -8.60
C PHE A 21 -2.23 4.38 -8.31
N LEU A 22 -2.06 3.07 -8.56
CA LEU A 22 -3.03 2.06 -8.13
C LEU A 22 -3.11 1.97 -6.59
N ALA A 23 -1.96 1.94 -5.92
CA ALA A 23 -1.91 1.92 -4.46
C ALA A 23 -2.32 3.26 -3.82
N LEU A 24 -2.28 4.37 -4.56
CA LEU A 24 -2.82 5.66 -4.11
C LEU A 24 -4.33 5.82 -4.37
N ASP A 25 -5.02 4.77 -4.81
CA ASP A 25 -6.43 4.80 -5.22
C ASP A 25 -6.73 5.93 -6.23
N ALA A 26 -5.85 6.09 -7.23
CA ALA A 26 -5.95 7.18 -8.17
C ALA A 26 -7.16 7.05 -9.11
N GLU A 27 -7.63 8.21 -9.57
CA GLU A 27 -8.59 8.41 -10.65
C GLU A 27 -7.88 9.02 -11.86
N ILE A 28 -8.25 8.58 -13.06
CA ILE A 28 -7.84 9.19 -14.32
C ILE A 28 -8.94 10.11 -14.86
N VAL A 29 -8.52 11.27 -15.35
CA VAL A 29 -9.38 12.25 -16.00
C VAL A 29 -9.03 12.30 -17.48
N PHE A 30 -10.00 12.02 -18.34
CA PHE A 30 -9.82 12.11 -19.79
C PHE A 30 -10.10 13.52 -20.33
N GLY A 31 -9.60 13.83 -21.53
CA GLY A 31 -9.73 15.14 -22.18
C GLY A 31 -11.15 15.73 -22.21
N HIS A 32 -12.17 14.87 -22.41
CA HIS A 32 -13.58 15.25 -22.52
C HIS A 32 -14.36 15.16 -21.19
N GLY A 33 -13.66 15.13 -20.05
CA GLY A 33 -14.30 15.17 -18.73
C GLY A 33 -14.92 13.85 -18.28
N ARG A 34 -14.60 12.72 -18.92
CA ARG A 34 -14.86 11.39 -18.35
C ARG A 34 -13.84 11.09 -17.27
N HIS A 35 -14.30 10.51 -16.17
CA HIS A 35 -13.48 10.09 -15.04
C HIS A 35 -13.61 8.58 -14.84
N MET A 36 -12.55 7.94 -14.33
CA MET A 36 -12.56 6.51 -14.02
C MET A 36 -11.50 6.20 -12.95
N PRO A 37 -11.78 5.33 -11.97
CA PRO A 37 -10.74 4.79 -11.09
C PRO A 37 -9.65 4.10 -11.92
N LEU A 38 -8.38 4.37 -11.64
CA LEU A 38 -7.25 3.79 -12.39
C LEU A 38 -7.27 2.26 -12.36
N LYS A 39 -7.72 1.67 -11.24
CA LYS A 39 -7.89 0.21 -11.09
C LYS A 39 -8.88 -0.42 -12.08
N ASN A 40 -9.72 0.38 -12.75
CA ASN A 40 -10.65 -0.07 -13.78
C ASN A 40 -10.12 0.16 -15.21
N LEU A 41 -8.94 0.77 -15.37
CA LEU A 41 -8.37 1.07 -16.69
C LEU A 41 -7.89 -0.19 -17.41
N TYR A 42 -7.27 -1.13 -16.70
CA TYR A 42 -6.64 -2.33 -17.27
C TYR A 42 -7.63 -3.48 -17.29
N LEU A 43 -8.07 -3.90 -18.49
CA LEU A 43 -9.03 -5.00 -18.64
C LEU A 43 -8.34 -6.34 -18.89
N ASP A 44 -7.28 -6.33 -19.69
CA ASP A 44 -6.50 -7.49 -20.09
C ASP A 44 -5.18 -7.02 -20.73
N TYR A 45 -4.29 -7.95 -21.08
CA TYR A 45 -3.04 -7.63 -21.78
C TYR A 45 -3.31 -6.81 -23.05
N LYS A 46 -2.80 -5.56 -23.06
CA LYS A 46 -3.00 -4.55 -24.12
C LYS A 46 -4.47 -4.14 -24.36
N LYS A 47 -5.39 -4.44 -23.45
CA LYS A 47 -6.79 -3.98 -23.51
C LYS A 47 -7.05 -2.98 -22.38
N LEU A 48 -7.48 -1.78 -22.77
CA LEU A 48 -7.78 -0.69 -21.85
C LEU A 48 -9.25 -0.30 -21.94
N ALA A 49 -9.82 0.15 -20.82
CA ALA A 49 -11.17 0.69 -20.73
C ALA A 49 -11.29 2.13 -21.28
N LYS A 50 -10.69 2.40 -22.45
CA LYS A 50 -10.73 3.69 -23.16
C LYS A 50 -11.03 3.51 -24.65
N THR A 51 -11.57 4.53 -25.28
CA THR A 51 -11.69 4.64 -26.74
C THR A 51 -10.40 5.17 -27.36
N ASP A 52 -10.26 5.13 -28.68
CA ASP A 52 -9.08 5.66 -29.38
C ASP A 52 -9.00 7.19 -29.39
N SER A 53 -10.15 7.85 -29.22
CA SER A 53 -10.23 9.32 -29.10
C SER A 53 -9.90 9.84 -27.70
N GLU A 54 -9.86 8.96 -26.70
CA GLU A 54 -9.63 9.34 -25.31
C GLU A 54 -8.12 9.40 -24.99
N PHE A 55 -7.71 10.53 -24.41
CA PHE A 55 -6.37 10.72 -23.87
C PHE A 55 -6.45 11.16 -22.41
N ILE A 56 -5.45 10.77 -21.61
CA ILE A 56 -5.34 11.16 -20.20
C ILE A 56 -4.97 12.65 -20.13
N LYS A 57 -5.83 13.44 -19.50
CA LYS A 57 -5.63 14.86 -19.20
C LYS A 57 -5.02 15.06 -17.82
N ALA A 58 -5.42 14.26 -16.84
CA ALA A 58 -4.88 14.32 -15.48
C ALA A 58 -4.99 12.98 -14.77
N VAL A 59 -4.17 12.81 -13.73
CA VAL A 59 -4.27 11.75 -12.73
C VAL A 59 -4.49 12.43 -11.39
N ARG A 60 -5.47 11.97 -10.61
CA ARG A 60 -5.84 12.51 -9.30
C ARG A 60 -5.81 11.38 -8.29
N PHE A 61 -5.51 11.67 -7.03
CA PHE A 61 -5.62 10.70 -5.94
C PHE A 61 -6.06 11.43 -4.68
N PRO A 62 -6.69 10.73 -3.71
CA PRO A 62 -7.11 11.33 -2.46
C PRO A 62 -5.93 11.99 -1.74
N LYS A 63 -6.17 13.18 -1.18
CA LYS A 63 -5.17 13.83 -0.31
C LYS A 63 -4.98 12.96 0.95
N PRO A 64 -3.75 12.64 1.34
CA PRO A 64 -3.46 11.93 2.59
C PRO A 64 -4.17 12.57 3.80
N ALA A 65 -4.90 11.76 4.56
CA ALA A 65 -5.54 12.13 5.84
C ALA A 65 -4.56 11.95 7.03
N SER A 66 -5.04 12.10 8.26
CA SER A 66 -4.24 11.83 9.48
C SER A 66 -3.79 10.36 9.55
N ASP A 67 -2.51 10.14 9.86
CA ASP A 67 -1.77 8.85 9.84
C ASP A 67 -1.97 8.01 8.55
N PHE A 68 -1.65 8.66 7.42
CA PHE A 68 -1.49 8.00 6.13
C PHE A 68 -0.04 7.51 5.95
N ARG A 69 0.11 6.24 5.58
CA ARG A 69 1.38 5.57 5.35
C ARG A 69 1.42 5.01 3.94
N PHE A 70 2.55 5.16 3.27
CA PHE A 70 2.77 4.65 1.92
C PHE A 70 4.16 4.06 1.82
N ASN A 71 4.28 2.88 1.22
CA ASN A 71 5.56 2.27 0.93
C ASN A 71 5.53 1.58 -0.44
N PHE A 72 6.67 1.61 -1.12
CA PHE A 72 6.87 1.00 -2.43
C PHE A 72 8.15 0.16 -2.39
N GLU A 73 8.04 -1.07 -2.86
CA GLU A 73 9.12 -2.04 -2.89
C GLU A 73 9.33 -2.55 -4.31
N LYS A 74 10.59 -2.72 -4.69
CA LYS A 74 10.97 -3.18 -6.04
C LYS A 74 12.17 -4.09 -5.98
N VAL A 75 12.08 -5.21 -6.70
CA VAL A 75 13.21 -6.11 -6.96
C VAL A 75 13.49 -6.14 -8.45
N CYS A 76 14.75 -5.97 -8.82
CA CYS A 76 15.27 -6.04 -10.18
C CYS A 76 16.67 -6.67 -10.17
N LYS A 77 17.20 -7.05 -11.34
CA LYS A 77 18.49 -7.76 -11.46
C LYS A 77 19.68 -6.80 -11.36
N ARG A 78 19.51 -5.52 -11.69
CA ARG A 78 20.55 -4.48 -11.66
C ARG A 78 20.08 -3.28 -10.85
N THR A 79 21.01 -2.67 -10.12
CA THR A 79 20.73 -1.55 -9.21
C THR A 79 20.33 -0.24 -9.91
N TYR A 80 20.78 -0.03 -11.16
CA TYR A 80 20.49 1.17 -11.93
C TYR A 80 19.93 0.82 -13.31
N LEU A 81 18.95 1.61 -13.77
CA LEU A 81 18.33 1.51 -15.10
C LEU A 81 17.80 0.11 -15.43
N ASP A 82 17.14 -0.53 -14.45
CA ASP A 82 16.57 -1.86 -14.64
C ASP A 82 15.06 -1.90 -14.52
N ILE A 83 14.54 -2.86 -15.25
CA ILE A 83 13.13 -3.17 -15.30
C ILE A 83 12.79 -4.07 -14.11
N ALA A 84 11.68 -3.79 -13.42
CA ALA A 84 11.25 -4.60 -12.27
C ALA A 84 11.06 -6.08 -12.67
N THR A 85 11.54 -6.99 -11.83
CA THR A 85 11.12 -8.40 -11.83
C THR A 85 9.75 -8.50 -11.15
N VAL A 86 9.64 -7.92 -9.95
CA VAL A 86 8.40 -7.70 -9.20
C VAL A 86 8.50 -6.35 -8.52
N ASN A 87 7.40 -5.61 -8.50
CA ASN A 87 7.25 -4.40 -7.70
C ASN A 87 5.89 -4.42 -7.00
N THR A 88 5.77 -3.71 -5.89
CA THR A 88 4.54 -3.61 -5.12
C THR A 88 4.49 -2.28 -4.39
N ALA A 89 3.30 -1.71 -4.26
CA ALA A 89 3.03 -0.54 -3.43
C ALA A 89 1.84 -0.84 -2.53
N ILE A 90 1.86 -0.26 -1.33
CA ILE A 90 0.72 -0.24 -0.44
C ILE A 90 0.54 1.16 0.14
N SER A 91 -0.71 1.63 0.19
CA SER A 91 -1.10 2.73 1.07
C SER A 91 -2.04 2.24 2.15
N LEU A 92 -1.85 2.78 3.35
CA LEU A 92 -2.63 2.48 4.54
C LEU A 92 -3.05 3.79 5.19
N THR A 93 -4.31 3.90 5.57
CA THR A 93 -4.75 4.84 6.62
C THR A 93 -4.95 4.04 7.88
N VAL A 94 -4.32 4.44 8.97
CA VAL A 94 -4.36 3.70 10.23
C VAL A 94 -4.87 4.58 11.37
N GLU A 95 -5.40 3.92 12.39
CA GLU A 95 -5.66 4.53 13.68
C GLU A 95 -4.77 3.81 14.70
N GLY A 96 -3.87 4.56 15.33
CA GLY A 96 -3.05 4.07 16.42
C GLY A 96 -3.76 4.30 17.76
N ILE A 97 -4.01 3.24 18.50
CA ILE A 97 -4.48 3.31 19.89
C ILE A 97 -3.40 2.74 20.82
N PRO A 98 -3.25 3.26 22.05
CA PRO A 98 -2.38 2.66 23.03
C PRO A 98 -2.86 1.23 23.32
N GLY A 99 -1.93 0.27 23.43
CA GLY A 99 -2.29 -1.14 23.63
C GLY A 99 -3.13 -1.37 24.89
N LYS A 100 -3.79 -2.54 24.97
CA LYS A 100 -4.75 -2.89 26.04
C LYS A 100 -4.30 -2.66 27.48
N ASP A 101 -2.99 -2.72 27.75
CA ASP A 101 -2.41 -2.53 29.09
C ASP A 101 -2.10 -1.06 29.41
N TRP A 102 -2.54 -0.14 28.54
CA TRP A 102 -2.31 1.28 28.70
C TRP A 102 -3.32 1.93 29.65
N THR A 103 -2.82 2.44 30.77
CA THR A 103 -3.56 3.38 31.63
C THR A 103 -3.11 4.82 31.38
N PRO A 104 -4.05 5.76 31.10
CA PRO A 104 -3.74 7.18 31.02
C PRO A 104 -2.97 7.70 32.24
N PRO A 105 -1.94 8.55 32.04
CA PRO A 105 -1.26 9.23 33.14
C PRO A 105 -2.21 9.98 34.09
N ALA A 106 -3.32 10.50 33.55
CA ALA A 106 -4.38 11.16 34.29
C ALA A 106 -5.18 10.22 35.23
N LEU A 107 -5.10 8.90 35.04
CA LEU A 107 -5.66 7.89 35.94
C LEU A 107 -4.61 7.32 36.92
N THR A 108 -3.32 7.57 36.69
CA THR A 108 -2.22 7.15 37.58
C THR A 108 -1.73 8.25 38.53
N SER A 109 -1.91 9.52 38.16
CA SER A 109 -1.61 10.66 39.04
C SER A 109 -2.93 11.11 39.66
N GLY A 110 -3.01 11.13 40.99
CA GLY A 110 -4.22 11.54 41.72
C GLY A 110 -4.58 13.02 41.59
N ASP A 111 -4.12 13.70 40.53
CA ASP A 111 -4.32 15.11 40.29
C ASP A 111 -5.51 15.36 39.35
N GLN A 112 -6.39 16.22 39.83
CA GLN A 112 -7.64 16.60 39.19
C GLN A 112 -7.39 17.58 38.03
N PHE A 113 -7.78 17.14 36.83
CA PHE A 113 -8.13 17.92 35.64
C PHE A 113 -7.06 18.82 35.00
N SER A 114 -6.57 18.37 33.84
CA SER A 114 -6.50 19.21 32.63
C SER A 114 -7.25 18.48 31.50
N THR A 115 -7.94 19.23 30.64
CA THR A 115 -8.93 18.71 29.69
C THR A 115 -8.42 17.55 28.85
N HIS A 116 -9.26 16.50 28.74
CA HIS A 116 -9.00 15.22 28.07
C HIS A 116 -8.42 15.31 26.64
N GLU A 117 -8.66 16.44 25.95
CA GLU A 117 -8.23 16.69 24.57
C GLU A 117 -6.77 17.15 24.43
N ALA A 118 -6.22 17.88 25.41
CA ALA A 118 -4.87 18.46 25.29
C ALA A 118 -3.77 17.41 25.41
N TRP A 119 -3.97 16.41 26.27
CA TRP A 119 -2.99 15.35 26.51
C TRP A 119 -2.93 14.32 25.37
N LEU A 120 -4.08 14.01 24.74
CA LEU A 120 -4.13 13.13 23.56
C LEU A 120 -3.37 13.72 22.37
N ALA A 121 -3.31 15.05 22.23
CA ALA A 121 -2.54 15.66 21.15
C ALA A 121 -1.02 15.52 21.36
N ASP A 122 -0.53 15.69 22.59
CA ASP A 122 0.90 15.62 22.91
C ASP A 122 1.46 14.18 22.98
N ALA A 123 0.66 13.22 23.45
CA ALA A 123 1.09 11.82 23.61
C ALA A 123 1.19 11.04 22.28
N PHE A 124 0.57 11.56 21.21
CA PHE A 124 0.54 10.92 19.88
C PHE A 124 1.31 11.69 18.80
N ASN A 125 2.18 12.62 19.19
CA ASN A 125 3.04 13.34 18.24
C ASN A 125 3.91 12.37 17.39
N GLU A 126 4.38 12.87 16.24
CA GLU A 126 4.95 12.22 15.02
C GLU A 126 5.96 11.05 15.18
N LYS A 127 6.36 10.69 16.41
CA LYS A 127 7.31 9.62 16.72
C LYS A 127 6.70 8.38 17.37
N GLY A 128 5.37 8.34 17.53
CA GLY A 128 4.66 7.17 18.02
C GLY A 128 4.68 7.06 19.54
N GLY A 129 3.59 7.47 20.18
CA GLY A 129 3.19 7.07 21.53
C GLY A 129 4.13 7.48 22.67
N PRO A 130 3.67 7.34 23.93
CA PRO A 130 4.54 7.46 25.08
C PRO A 130 5.67 6.39 25.02
N PRO A 131 6.91 6.75 25.40
CA PRO A 131 8.05 5.83 25.34
C PRO A 131 7.84 4.59 26.21
N GLY A 132 8.11 3.41 25.62
CA GLY A 132 8.03 2.10 26.30
C GLY A 132 6.69 1.37 26.21
N GLN A 133 5.75 1.85 25.40
CA GLN A 133 4.43 1.21 25.23
C GLN A 133 4.10 0.92 23.76
N GLN A 134 3.58 -0.28 23.49
CA GLN A 134 3.27 -0.75 22.15
C GLN A 134 1.95 -0.13 21.67
N ILE A 135 1.97 0.56 20.51
CA ILE A 135 0.77 1.07 19.86
C ILE A 135 0.16 -0.04 19.00
N GLU A 136 -1.14 -0.25 19.17
CA GLU A 136 -1.95 -1.10 18.31
C GLU A 136 -2.49 -0.26 17.13
N PHE A 137 -2.21 -0.69 15.90
CA PHE A 137 -2.65 0.00 14.69
C PHE A 137 -3.80 -0.78 14.06
N THR A 138 -4.95 -0.13 13.90
CA THR A 138 -6.08 -0.65 13.14
C THR A 138 -6.11 -0.01 11.76
N ILE A 139 -6.22 -0.82 10.71
CA ILE A 139 -6.29 -0.35 9.33
C ILE A 139 -7.70 0.20 9.05
N LYS A 140 -7.80 1.45 8.62
CA LYS A 140 -9.05 2.12 8.22
C LYS A 140 -9.27 2.13 6.72
N ALA A 141 -8.19 2.21 5.94
CA ALA A 141 -8.22 2.07 4.49
C ALA A 141 -6.93 1.38 4.03
N CYS A 142 -7.03 0.56 3.00
CA CYS A 142 -5.90 -0.16 2.42
C CYS A 142 -6.03 -0.21 0.90
N HIS A 143 -4.94 0.08 0.20
CA HIS A 143 -4.85 -0.05 -1.24
C HIS A 143 -3.49 -0.63 -1.61
N ALA A 144 -3.47 -1.90 -2.02
CA ALA A 144 -2.28 -2.61 -2.43
C ALA A 144 -2.30 -2.89 -3.93
N ALA A 145 -1.14 -2.80 -4.57
CA ALA A 145 -0.97 -3.08 -5.99
C ALA A 145 0.38 -3.74 -6.25
N ALA A 146 0.43 -4.61 -7.26
CA ALA A 146 1.64 -5.34 -7.63
C ALA A 146 1.82 -5.44 -9.15
N GLY A 147 3.08 -5.42 -9.58
CA GLY A 147 3.47 -5.60 -10.96
C GLY A 147 4.49 -6.72 -11.14
N GLY A 148 4.59 -7.23 -12.37
CA GLY A 148 5.38 -8.40 -12.74
C GLY A 148 4.74 -9.73 -12.37
N VAL A 149 3.54 -9.71 -11.76
CA VAL A 149 2.86 -10.88 -11.18
C VAL A 149 1.52 -11.23 -11.85
N ALA A 150 1.17 -10.52 -12.92
CA ALA A 150 -0.02 -10.74 -13.75
C ALA A 150 0.23 -10.20 -15.18
N PRO A 151 -0.65 -10.48 -16.16
CA PRO A 151 -0.54 -9.93 -17.52
C PRO A 151 -0.66 -8.41 -17.63
N VAL A 152 -1.16 -7.73 -16.59
CA VAL A 152 -1.27 -6.26 -16.48
C VAL A 152 -0.92 -5.84 -15.05
N PRO A 153 -0.65 -4.55 -14.78
CA PRO A 153 -0.56 -4.03 -13.42
C PRO A 153 -1.81 -4.41 -12.62
N LEU A 154 -1.62 -5.01 -11.45
CA LEU A 154 -2.71 -5.60 -10.69
C LEU A 154 -2.98 -4.78 -9.44
N TYR A 155 -4.23 -4.36 -9.26
CA TYR A 155 -4.74 -3.92 -7.98
C TYR A 155 -5.18 -5.15 -7.19
N LEU A 156 -4.64 -5.34 -5.99
CA LEU A 156 -4.90 -6.49 -5.13
C LEU A 156 -6.18 -6.22 -4.33
N ARG A 157 -7.32 -6.46 -4.95
CA ARG A 157 -8.65 -6.08 -4.45
C ARG A 157 -8.99 -6.88 -3.19
N GLU A 158 -8.90 -8.20 -3.25
CA GLU A 158 -9.32 -9.07 -2.15
C GLU A 158 -8.40 -8.87 -0.94
N THR A 159 -7.10 -8.74 -1.18
CA THR A 159 -6.10 -8.43 -0.13
C THR A 159 -6.38 -7.08 0.51
N SER A 160 -6.66 -6.04 -0.30
CA SER A 160 -6.95 -4.70 0.21
C SER A 160 -8.23 -4.69 1.05
N GLU A 161 -9.28 -5.33 0.57
CA GLU A 161 -10.57 -5.44 1.27
C GLU A 161 -10.44 -6.24 2.57
N PHE A 162 -9.67 -7.33 2.57
CA PHE A 162 -9.43 -8.15 3.76
C PHE A 162 -8.74 -7.39 4.90
N LEU A 163 -7.77 -6.53 4.56
CA LEU A 163 -6.98 -5.78 5.53
C LEU A 163 -7.76 -4.67 6.22
N VAL A 164 -8.80 -4.11 5.58
CA VAL A 164 -9.60 -3.03 6.18
C VAL A 164 -10.31 -3.52 7.45
N GLY A 165 -10.17 -2.75 8.53
CA GLY A 165 -10.73 -3.04 9.85
C GLY A 165 -9.92 -4.04 10.67
N LYS A 166 -8.80 -4.56 10.16
CA LYS A 166 -7.92 -5.47 10.91
C LYS A 166 -6.89 -4.70 11.72
N GLU A 167 -6.53 -5.27 12.87
CA GLU A 167 -5.34 -4.85 13.59
C GLU A 167 -4.09 -5.44 12.91
N ILE A 168 -3.02 -4.65 12.85
CA ILE A 168 -1.76 -5.08 12.24
C ILE A 168 -1.03 -6.03 13.19
N ASN A 169 -0.94 -7.30 12.81
CA ASN A 169 -0.17 -8.35 13.49
C ASN A 169 0.28 -9.43 12.48
N GLU A 170 1.18 -10.32 12.91
CA GLU A 170 1.78 -11.35 12.02
C GLU A 170 0.73 -12.32 11.44
N ASP A 171 -0.30 -12.70 12.21
CA ASP A 171 -1.34 -13.62 11.74
C ASP A 171 -2.19 -13.00 10.62
N VAL A 172 -2.53 -11.71 10.76
CA VAL A 172 -3.25 -10.94 9.74
C VAL A 172 -2.39 -10.77 8.49
N ILE A 173 -1.09 -10.47 8.63
CA ILE A 173 -0.16 -10.34 7.51
C ILE A 173 -0.02 -11.67 6.77
N ALA A 174 0.09 -12.79 7.50
CA ALA A 174 0.16 -14.12 6.91
C ALA A 174 -1.12 -14.49 6.15
N ALA A 175 -2.30 -14.23 6.74
CA ALA A 175 -3.58 -14.48 6.08
C ALA A 175 -3.77 -13.61 4.83
N ALA A 176 -3.41 -12.33 4.90
CA ALA A 176 -3.44 -11.42 3.75
C ALA A 176 -2.48 -11.88 2.64
N ASN A 177 -1.32 -12.45 3.01
CA ASN A 177 -0.37 -13.01 2.05
C ASN A 177 -0.98 -14.15 1.24
N GLU A 178 -1.71 -15.08 1.89
CA GLU A 178 -2.36 -16.19 1.19
C GLU A 178 -3.44 -15.71 0.22
N ILE A 179 -4.24 -14.73 0.62
CA ILE A 179 -5.24 -14.09 -0.26
C ILE A 179 -4.54 -13.44 -1.48
N MET A 180 -3.50 -12.64 -1.23
CA MET A 180 -2.69 -12.02 -2.28
C MET A 180 -2.12 -13.05 -3.26
N GLN A 181 -1.66 -14.20 -2.76
CA GLN A 181 -1.13 -15.26 -3.61
C GLN A 181 -2.21 -15.91 -4.48
N ALA A 182 -3.45 -15.96 -4.02
CA ALA A 182 -4.58 -16.44 -4.82
C ALA A 182 -4.97 -15.45 -5.94
N GLU A 183 -4.79 -14.13 -5.73
CA GLU A 183 -5.12 -13.10 -6.72
C GLU A 183 -4.15 -13.04 -7.92
N ILE A 184 -2.89 -13.45 -7.74
CA ILE A 184 -1.85 -13.31 -8.76
C ILE A 184 -1.74 -14.54 -9.68
N SER A 185 -1.31 -14.31 -10.92
CA SER A 185 -1.07 -15.35 -11.93
C SER A 185 0.24 -15.08 -12.71
N PRO A 186 1.41 -15.14 -12.03
CA PRO A 186 2.69 -14.83 -12.66
C PRO A 186 3.07 -15.87 -13.72
N ILE A 187 3.70 -15.39 -14.78
CA ILE A 187 4.33 -16.24 -15.81
C ILE A 187 5.86 -16.26 -15.64
N SER A 188 6.48 -17.37 -16.02
CA SER A 188 7.93 -17.48 -16.12
C SER A 188 8.45 -16.72 -17.35
N ASP A 189 9.49 -15.92 -17.19
CA ASP A 189 10.14 -15.17 -18.27
C ASP A 189 11.63 -14.94 -17.99
N VAL A 190 12.29 -14.12 -18.82
CA VAL A 190 13.71 -13.77 -18.69
C VAL A 190 14.08 -13.06 -17.38
N ARG A 191 13.10 -12.55 -16.64
CA ARG A 191 13.29 -11.85 -15.35
C ARG A 191 13.16 -12.79 -14.17
N GLY A 192 12.48 -13.92 -14.31
CA GLY A 192 12.41 -14.98 -13.30
C GLY A 192 11.30 -15.99 -13.56
N THR A 193 11.35 -17.11 -12.83
CA THR A 193 10.26 -18.11 -12.86
C THR A 193 9.01 -17.57 -12.15
N ALA A 194 7.85 -18.15 -12.45
CA ALA A 194 6.61 -17.83 -11.77
C ALA A 194 6.73 -18.05 -10.24
N GLU A 195 7.34 -19.15 -9.81
CA GLU A 195 7.57 -19.47 -8.41
C GLU A 195 8.47 -18.45 -7.72
N TYR A 196 9.53 -18.01 -8.41
CA TYR A 196 10.42 -16.98 -7.92
C TYR A 196 9.70 -15.64 -7.76
N LYS A 197 8.87 -15.25 -8.72
CA LYS A 197 8.05 -14.02 -8.63
C LYS A 197 7.04 -14.09 -7.47
N ARG A 198 6.41 -15.25 -7.24
CA ARG A 198 5.57 -15.48 -6.06
C ARG A 198 6.35 -15.27 -4.77
N LEU A 199 7.51 -15.90 -4.65
CA LEU A 199 8.39 -15.75 -3.49
C LEU A 199 8.78 -14.29 -3.26
N LEU A 200 9.20 -13.57 -4.30
CA LEU A 200 9.55 -12.16 -4.21
C LEU A 200 8.39 -11.32 -3.70
N LEU A 201 7.19 -11.47 -4.28
CA LEU A 201 6.03 -10.71 -3.82
C LEU A 201 5.72 -11.00 -2.35
N ARG A 202 5.85 -12.25 -1.88
CA ARG A 202 5.65 -12.56 -0.46
C ARG A 202 6.58 -11.76 0.45
N GLN A 203 7.86 -11.70 0.09
CA GLN A 203 8.87 -10.98 0.88
C GLN A 203 8.64 -9.48 0.85
N LEU A 204 8.37 -8.90 -0.34
CA LEU A 204 8.13 -7.46 -0.48
C LEU A 204 6.85 -7.04 0.26
N PHE A 205 5.80 -7.86 0.21
CA PHE A 205 4.56 -7.59 0.94
C PHE A 205 4.80 -7.55 2.45
N ARG A 206 5.61 -8.46 3.01
CA ARG A 206 6.00 -8.42 4.42
C ARG A 206 6.88 -7.21 4.74
N ALA A 207 7.81 -6.87 3.85
CA ALA A 207 8.70 -5.71 4.01
C ALA A 207 7.92 -4.40 4.18
N HIS A 208 6.79 -4.22 3.48
CA HIS A 208 5.91 -3.06 3.69
C HIS A 208 5.54 -2.84 5.15
N PHE A 209 5.16 -3.90 5.88
CA PHE A 209 4.75 -3.77 7.28
C PHE A 209 5.94 -3.54 8.22
N LEU A 210 7.10 -4.13 7.90
CA LEU A 210 8.32 -3.89 8.66
C LEU A 210 8.79 -2.44 8.51
N GLU A 211 8.74 -1.88 7.30
CA GLU A 211 9.13 -0.50 7.04
C GLU A 211 8.13 0.50 7.63
N LEU A 212 6.82 0.26 7.43
CA LEU A 212 5.78 1.18 7.89
C LEU A 212 5.54 1.11 9.40
N PHE A 213 5.89 0.01 10.07
CA PHE A 213 5.62 -0.20 11.49
C PHE A 213 6.85 -0.76 12.24
N ALA A 214 8.06 -0.30 11.88
CA ALA A 214 9.32 -0.79 12.43
C ALA A 214 9.34 -0.88 13.97
N THR A 215 8.71 0.07 14.66
CA THR A 215 8.60 0.08 16.14
C THR A 215 7.76 -1.07 16.70
N LYS A 216 6.79 -1.62 15.94
CA LYS A 216 5.95 -2.75 16.37
C LYS A 216 6.65 -4.11 16.19
N PHE A 217 7.57 -4.23 15.22
CA PHE A 217 8.21 -5.49 14.85
C PHE A 217 9.69 -5.60 15.26
N SER A 218 10.26 -4.58 15.90
CA SER A 218 11.68 -4.49 16.27
C SER A 218 12.15 -5.42 17.41
N GLU A 219 11.27 -6.20 18.05
CA GLU A 219 11.64 -7.02 19.23
C GLU A 219 11.96 -8.49 18.94
N ARG A 220 12.17 -8.88 17.68
CA ARG A 220 12.62 -10.24 17.33
C ARG A 220 13.87 -10.22 16.46
N ASN A 221 15.02 -9.99 17.09
CA ASN A 221 16.32 -10.42 16.60
C ASN A 221 16.97 -11.33 17.64
#